data_AF-A0A7S3Y604-F1
#
_entry.id   AF-A0A7S3Y604-F1
#
_cell.length_a   1.000
_cell.length_b   1.000
_cell.length_c   1.000
_cell.angle_alpha   90.00
_cell.angle_beta   90.00
_cell.angle_gamma   90.00
#
_symmetry.space_group_name_H-M   'P 1'
#
loop_
_entity.id
_entity.type
_entity.pdbx_description
1 polymer ?
#
loop_
_entity_poly.entity_id
_entity_poly.type
_entity_poly.pdbx_seq_one_letter_code
_entity_poly.pdbx_strand_id
1 'polypeptide(L)'
;MELRAGIQEKLNKYYRVFADLARTNSTVDAKSLTHQLNSLRFEANFRKTRRRRAMDKRILANAGQDECIARALEGLKPDLAQFDNLDLVCPLSGDTIREVMELSKSDFMVFPLKVGRAEHVIDAPTSIEVSQFLSGTYSFEAFRHTAKFTLDRHGAESTHGGFTGAVPGEEAGLFKGPDGSYMNAALPLYVNDDHFTRVRPQIRPLLGYFFTLDPLGYKGDQLLALYTVLGHMHARRAAGGDFRGAWADWLVADFSRLCRALRGEAAAYLASGAYTGQARRDPVHEFVLAPRWRLKAQTPNLLTLVGWKLMVDGAGGGDGGGAPSVLFAPRSAPAPEEEGAAADGILVDPPSVLLGGAAQEHERRWRVAFVEELWRRAVHEHYKLPQ
;
A
#
# COMPACT_ATOMS: atom_id res chain seq x y z
N MET A 1 16.50 -17.18 -32.58
CA MET A 1 17.56 -17.80 -31.73
C MET A 1 17.62 -17.19 -30.33
N GLU A 2 17.43 -15.88 -30.16
CA GLU A 2 17.49 -15.22 -28.83
C GLU A 2 16.46 -15.73 -27.80
N LEU A 3 15.24 -16.06 -28.23
CA LEU A 3 14.21 -16.61 -27.34
C LEU A 3 14.65 -17.94 -26.70
N ARG A 4 15.30 -18.82 -27.48
CA ARG A 4 15.78 -20.13 -27.00
C ARG A 4 16.94 -19.97 -26.01
N ALA A 5 17.83 -19.01 -26.25
CA ALA A 5 18.92 -18.69 -25.33
C ALA A 5 18.39 -18.14 -24.00
N GLY A 6 17.40 -17.24 -24.04
CA GLY A 6 16.76 -16.69 -22.84
C GLY A 6 15.99 -17.75 -22.03
N ILE A 7 15.32 -18.68 -22.69
CA ILE A 7 14.65 -19.82 -22.03
C ILE A 7 15.68 -20.73 -21.36
N GLN A 8 16.79 -21.04 -22.05
CA GLN A 8 17.85 -21.88 -21.50
C GLN A 8 18.53 -21.24 -20.29
N GLU A 9 18.78 -19.93 -20.32
CA GLU A 9 19.33 -19.20 -19.17
C GLU A 9 18.40 -19.25 -17.95
N LYS A 10 17.08 -19.13 -18.16
CA LYS A 10 16.08 -19.28 -17.09
C LYS A 10 16.08 -20.70 -16.52
N LEU A 11 16.05 -21.72 -17.36
CA LEU A 11 16.15 -23.12 -16.92
C LEU A 11 17.43 -23.35 -16.11
N ASN A 12 18.56 -22.80 -16.54
CA ASN A 12 19.82 -22.89 -15.80
C ASN A 12 19.75 -22.20 -14.42
N LYS A 13 19.03 -21.08 -14.30
CA LYS A 13 18.78 -20.44 -12.98
C LYS A 13 17.94 -21.32 -12.07
N TYR A 14 16.84 -21.90 -12.58
CA TYR A 14 16.03 -22.86 -11.82
C TYR A 14 16.87 -24.07 -11.40
N TYR A 15 17.66 -24.65 -12.31
CA TYR A 15 18.53 -25.77 -11.98
C TYR A 15 19.59 -25.43 -10.96
N ARG A 16 20.12 -24.21 -10.92
CA ARG A 16 21.02 -23.77 -9.84
C ARG A 16 20.31 -23.74 -8.49
N VAL A 17 19.13 -23.14 -8.41
CA VAL A 17 18.33 -23.11 -7.18
C VAL A 17 17.98 -24.54 -6.71
N PHE A 18 17.59 -25.43 -7.62
CA PHE A 18 17.32 -26.83 -7.30
C PHE A 18 18.58 -27.63 -6.94
N ALA A 19 19.72 -27.36 -7.58
CA ALA A 19 20.98 -28.03 -7.28
C ALA A 19 21.59 -27.54 -5.97
N ASP A 20 21.37 -26.29 -5.59
CA ASP A 20 21.73 -25.75 -4.28
C ASP A 20 20.84 -26.40 -3.21
N LEU A 21 19.53 -26.50 -3.45
CA LEU A 21 18.58 -27.23 -2.58
C LEU A 21 19.00 -28.69 -2.33
N ALA A 22 19.39 -29.40 -3.40
CA ALA A 22 19.80 -30.79 -3.31
C ALA A 22 21.16 -30.99 -2.61
N ARG A 23 22.01 -29.96 -2.59
CA ARG A 23 23.34 -29.99 -1.95
C ARG A 23 23.29 -29.59 -0.48
N THR A 24 22.43 -28.64 -0.12
CA THR A 24 22.22 -28.27 1.28
C THR A 24 21.16 -29.16 1.89
N ASN A 25 21.57 -30.34 2.37
CA ASN A 25 20.76 -31.17 3.25
C ASN A 25 20.40 -30.39 4.53
N SER A 26 19.20 -29.78 4.52
CA SER A 26 18.39 -29.46 5.70
C SER A 26 18.63 -28.17 6.52
N THR A 27 19.47 -27.20 6.12
CA THR A 27 19.61 -25.95 6.92
C THR A 27 19.51 -24.63 6.16
N VAL A 28 19.39 -24.62 4.82
CA VAL A 28 19.03 -23.37 4.13
C VAL A 28 17.56 -23.10 4.40
N ASP A 29 17.29 -21.94 5.02
CA ASP A 29 15.96 -21.48 5.38
C ASP A 29 15.03 -21.59 4.17
N ALA A 30 14.07 -22.52 4.23
CA ALA A 30 13.12 -22.80 3.16
C ALA A 30 12.39 -21.51 2.70
N LYS A 31 12.32 -20.49 3.56
CA LYS A 31 11.82 -19.15 3.23
C LYS A 31 12.70 -18.46 2.19
N SER A 32 14.02 -18.44 2.35
CA SER A 32 14.97 -17.84 1.39
C SER A 32 14.84 -18.45 -0.01
N LEU A 33 14.69 -19.78 -0.07
CA LEU A 33 14.46 -20.50 -1.33
C LEU A 33 13.12 -20.14 -1.97
N THR A 34 12.07 -20.03 -1.17
CA THR A 34 10.73 -19.63 -1.63
C THR A 34 10.75 -18.20 -2.19
N HIS A 35 11.52 -17.30 -1.55
CA HIS A 35 11.74 -15.94 -2.07
C HIS A 35 12.48 -15.95 -3.41
N GLN A 36 13.52 -16.78 -3.56
CA GLN A 36 14.23 -16.91 -4.84
C GLN A 36 13.35 -17.47 -5.96
N LEU A 37 12.53 -18.48 -5.67
CA LEU A 37 11.59 -19.05 -6.65
C LEU A 37 10.49 -18.06 -7.04
N ASN A 38 9.95 -17.32 -6.07
CA ASN A 38 8.98 -16.26 -6.34
C ASN A 38 9.62 -15.13 -7.17
N SER A 39 10.84 -14.72 -6.84
CA SER A 39 11.59 -13.71 -7.60
C SER A 39 11.80 -14.14 -9.06
N LEU A 40 12.22 -15.40 -9.31
CA LEU A 40 12.35 -15.96 -10.66
C LEU A 40 11.02 -15.97 -11.42
N ARG A 41 9.90 -16.17 -10.72
CA ARG A 41 8.55 -16.12 -11.30
C ARG A 41 8.18 -14.70 -11.75
N PHE A 42 8.59 -13.68 -10.99
CA PHE A 42 8.36 -12.27 -11.33
C PHE A 42 9.37 -11.69 -12.33
N GLU A 43 10.58 -12.24 -12.43
CA GLU A 43 11.60 -11.83 -13.43
C GLU A 43 11.08 -11.92 -14.87
N ALA A 44 10.15 -12.84 -15.14
CA ALA A 44 9.55 -13.01 -16.47
C ALA A 44 8.62 -11.86 -16.89
N ASN A 45 8.16 -11.04 -15.93
CA ASN A 45 7.13 -10.03 -16.16
C ASN A 45 7.70 -8.64 -16.48
N PHE A 46 9.02 -8.43 -16.31
CA PHE A 46 9.65 -7.16 -16.64
C PHE A 46 9.88 -7.03 -18.15
N ARG A 47 9.27 -6.02 -18.76
CA ARG A 47 9.51 -5.69 -20.17
C ARG A 47 10.91 -5.10 -20.39
N LYS A 48 11.52 -4.51 -19.35
CA LYS A 48 12.81 -3.81 -19.44
C LYS A 48 13.89 -4.40 -18.55
N THR A 49 15.01 -4.81 -19.13
CA THR A 49 16.19 -5.36 -18.43
C THR A 49 16.74 -4.45 -17.34
N ARG A 50 16.66 -3.12 -17.51
CA ARG A 50 17.10 -2.15 -16.50
C ARG A 50 16.35 -2.32 -15.17
N ARG A 51 15.03 -2.51 -15.20
CA ARG A 51 14.21 -2.64 -13.99
C ARG A 51 14.48 -3.94 -13.27
N ARG A 52 14.66 -5.03 -14.01
CA ARG A 52 15.13 -6.31 -13.46
C ARG A 52 16.44 -6.13 -12.69
N ARG A 53 17.47 -5.53 -13.30
CA ARG A 53 18.74 -5.27 -12.60
C ARG A 53 18.59 -4.39 -11.35
N ALA A 54 17.72 -3.38 -11.41
CA ALA A 54 17.42 -2.53 -10.26
C ALA A 54 16.72 -3.32 -9.14
N MET A 55 15.83 -4.25 -9.50
CA MET A 55 15.15 -5.15 -8.58
C MET A 55 16.12 -6.15 -7.95
N ASP A 56 16.95 -6.82 -8.76
CA ASP A 56 17.98 -7.76 -8.28
C ASP A 56 18.91 -7.10 -7.26
N LYS A 57 19.30 -5.84 -7.53
CA LYS A 57 20.10 -5.05 -6.59
C LYS A 57 19.39 -4.79 -5.26
N ARG A 58 18.07 -4.53 -5.29
CA ARG A 58 17.26 -4.33 -4.06
C ARG A 58 17.15 -5.63 -3.28
N ILE A 59 16.85 -6.73 -3.96
CA ILE A 59 16.73 -8.06 -3.35
C ILE A 59 18.03 -8.42 -2.64
N LEU A 60 19.18 -8.24 -3.29
CA LEU A 60 20.49 -8.49 -2.69
C LEU A 60 20.76 -7.56 -1.48
N ALA A 61 20.38 -6.29 -1.57
CA ALA A 61 20.55 -5.35 -0.46
C ALA A 61 19.67 -5.66 0.75
N ASN A 62 18.52 -6.32 0.53
CA ASN A 62 17.54 -6.62 1.56
C ASN A 62 17.56 -8.10 2.02
N ALA A 63 18.45 -8.94 1.47
CA ALA A 63 18.43 -10.40 1.69
C ALA A 63 18.60 -10.85 3.16
N GLY A 64 19.19 -10.02 4.02
CA GLY A 64 19.34 -10.30 5.46
C GLY A 64 18.28 -9.65 6.36
N GLN A 65 17.27 -9.01 5.78
CA GLN A 65 16.31 -8.22 6.54
C GLN A 65 15.38 -9.11 7.38
N ASP A 66 15.03 -10.30 6.90
CA ASP A 66 14.12 -11.21 7.58
C ASP A 66 14.65 -11.65 8.96
N GLU A 67 15.96 -11.91 9.07
CA GLU A 67 16.60 -12.24 10.35
C GLU A 67 16.60 -11.07 11.34
N CYS A 68 16.77 -9.84 10.84
CA CYS A 68 16.68 -8.63 11.67
C CYS A 68 15.26 -8.40 12.16
N ILE A 69 14.26 -8.65 11.31
CA ILE A 69 12.84 -8.53 11.65
C ILE A 69 12.47 -9.59 12.69
N ALA A 70 12.82 -10.86 12.46
CA ALA A 70 12.53 -11.95 13.39
C ALA A 70 13.10 -11.65 14.78
N ARG A 71 14.36 -11.19 14.87
CA ARG A 71 14.98 -10.77 16.14
C ARG A 71 14.27 -9.59 16.79
N ALA A 72 13.87 -8.59 16.01
CA ALA A 72 13.14 -7.44 16.53
C ALA A 72 11.78 -7.86 17.11
N LEU A 73 11.05 -8.74 16.42
CA LEU A 73 9.73 -9.23 16.85
C LEU A 73 9.80 -10.15 18.07
N GLU A 74 10.85 -10.97 18.19
CA GLU A 74 11.00 -11.92 19.30
C GLU A 74 11.12 -11.23 20.67
N GLY A 75 11.67 -10.02 20.70
CA GLY A 75 11.83 -9.21 21.91
C GLY A 75 10.60 -8.39 22.31
N LEU A 76 9.56 -8.33 21.47
CA LEU A 76 8.38 -7.51 21.74
C LEU A 76 7.46 -8.19 22.76
N LYS A 77 6.95 -7.39 23.70
CA LYS A 77 5.95 -7.80 24.70
C LYS A 77 4.86 -6.71 24.74
N PRO A 78 3.90 -6.73 23.80
CA PRO A 78 2.85 -5.72 23.76
C PRO A 78 1.93 -5.86 24.98
N ASP A 79 1.41 -4.74 25.49
CA ASP A 79 0.39 -4.75 26.52
C ASP A 79 -0.97 -5.08 25.88
N LEU A 80 -1.43 -6.33 26.10
CA LEU A 80 -2.64 -6.83 25.46
C LEU A 80 -3.92 -6.14 25.96
N ALA A 81 -3.91 -5.55 27.16
CA ALA A 81 -5.08 -4.90 27.75
C ALA A 81 -5.54 -3.68 26.94
N GLN A 82 -4.64 -3.05 26.18
CA GLN A 82 -4.97 -1.92 25.31
C GLN A 82 -5.88 -2.31 24.14
N PHE A 83 -6.06 -3.60 23.86
CA PHE A 83 -6.85 -4.11 22.74
C PHE A 83 -8.24 -4.62 23.15
N ASP A 84 -8.51 -4.81 24.46
CA ASP A 84 -9.76 -5.43 24.95
C ASP A 84 -11.03 -4.65 24.55
N ASN A 85 -10.92 -3.33 24.35
CA ASN A 85 -12.04 -2.45 24.01
C ASN A 85 -12.10 -2.07 22.52
N LEU A 86 -11.28 -2.69 21.68
CA LEU A 86 -11.24 -2.39 20.25
C LEU A 86 -12.05 -3.43 19.48
N ASP A 87 -13.15 -3.01 18.89
CA ASP A 87 -13.99 -3.85 18.02
C ASP A 87 -13.40 -3.95 16.60
N LEU A 88 -12.16 -4.44 16.51
CA LEU A 88 -11.48 -4.72 15.25
C LEU A 88 -11.36 -6.23 15.08
N VAL A 89 -12.09 -6.77 14.11
CA VAL A 89 -12.13 -8.20 13.80
C VAL A 89 -11.74 -8.40 12.35
N CYS A 90 -10.91 -9.41 12.07
CA CYS A 90 -10.60 -9.81 10.70
C CYS A 90 -11.76 -10.66 10.13
N PRO A 91 -12.45 -10.21 9.05
CA PRO A 91 -13.54 -10.99 8.46
C PRO A 91 -13.09 -12.33 7.85
N LEU A 92 -11.80 -12.48 7.52
CA LEU A 92 -11.28 -13.68 6.87
C LEU A 92 -10.92 -14.79 7.86
N SER A 93 -10.36 -14.44 9.02
CA SER A 93 -9.97 -15.43 10.04
C SER A 93 -10.96 -15.50 11.21
N GLY A 94 -11.74 -14.45 11.46
CA GLY A 94 -12.58 -14.30 12.64
C GLY A 94 -11.83 -13.76 13.86
N ASP A 95 -10.50 -13.60 13.78
CA ASP A 95 -9.68 -13.16 14.91
C ASP A 95 -9.90 -11.68 15.20
N THR A 96 -10.08 -11.37 16.48
CA THR A 96 -10.01 -10.01 17.03
C THR A 96 -8.58 -9.48 16.98
N ILE A 97 -8.40 -8.16 17.04
CA ILE A 97 -7.06 -7.55 17.13
C ILE A 97 -6.28 -8.08 18.35
N ARG A 98 -6.95 -8.37 19.46
CA ARG A 98 -6.32 -8.96 20.66
C ARG A 98 -5.74 -10.34 20.34
N GLU A 99 -6.52 -11.20 19.70
CA GLU A 99 -6.09 -12.55 19.29
C GLU A 99 -4.97 -12.48 18.26
N VAL A 100 -5.06 -11.60 17.26
CA VAL A 100 -3.97 -11.32 16.31
C VAL A 100 -2.69 -10.91 17.05
N MET A 101 -2.83 -10.06 18.07
CA MET A 101 -1.70 -9.60 18.87
C MET A 101 -1.12 -10.70 19.80
N GLU A 102 -1.95 -11.62 20.27
CA GLU A 102 -1.59 -12.68 21.21
C GLU A 102 -1.00 -13.93 20.50
N LEU A 103 -1.65 -14.39 19.42
CA LEU A 103 -1.38 -15.69 18.80
C LEU A 103 -0.17 -15.69 17.86
N SER A 104 0.17 -14.55 17.26
CA SER A 104 1.25 -14.44 16.28
C SER A 104 2.13 -13.24 16.58
N LYS A 105 3.46 -13.43 16.64
CA LYS A 105 4.40 -12.31 16.89
C LYS A 105 4.57 -11.38 15.69
N SER A 106 4.29 -11.89 14.49
CA SER A 106 4.44 -11.16 13.23
C SER A 106 3.12 -10.62 12.67
N ASP A 107 1.98 -11.12 13.12
CA ASP A 107 0.70 -10.66 12.61
C ASP A 107 0.26 -9.32 13.24
N PHE A 108 -0.49 -8.54 12.47
CA PHE A 108 -1.01 -7.21 12.83
C PHE A 108 -2.18 -6.85 11.91
N MET A 109 -2.93 -5.81 12.27
CA MET A 109 -4.09 -5.38 11.50
C MET A 109 -3.71 -4.46 10.34
N VAL A 110 -4.29 -4.71 9.18
CA VAL A 110 -4.16 -3.94 7.94
C VAL A 110 -5.52 -3.47 7.44
N PHE A 111 -5.53 -2.43 6.61
CA PHE A 111 -6.68 -2.08 5.79
C PHE A 111 -6.39 -2.40 4.31
N PRO A 112 -7.33 -3.04 3.60
CA PRO A 112 -7.18 -3.36 2.20
C PRO A 112 -7.56 -2.21 1.29
N LEU A 113 -6.94 -2.20 0.12
CA LEU A 113 -7.17 -1.22 -0.93
C LEU A 113 -6.94 -1.85 -2.31
N LYS A 114 -7.60 -1.28 -3.31
CA LYS A 114 -7.40 -1.60 -4.72
C LYS A 114 -6.44 -0.58 -5.31
N VAL A 115 -5.33 -1.06 -5.85
CA VAL A 115 -4.30 -0.20 -6.44
C VAL A 115 -3.91 -0.64 -7.84
N GLY A 116 -3.67 0.34 -8.70
CA GLY A 116 -3.04 0.16 -10.01
C GLY A 116 -1.51 0.25 -9.88
N ARG A 117 -0.80 -0.82 -10.24
CA ARG A 117 0.66 -0.89 -10.18
C ARG A 117 1.24 -1.02 -11.58
N ALA A 118 1.32 0.08 -12.31
CA ALA A 118 2.02 0.06 -13.60
C ALA A 118 3.54 -0.18 -13.38
N GLU A 119 4.23 -0.79 -14.35
CA GLU A 119 5.65 -1.18 -14.20
C GLU A 119 6.58 -0.02 -13.82
N HIS A 120 6.21 1.22 -14.16
CA HIS A 120 7.00 2.41 -13.80
C HIS A 120 6.94 2.77 -12.31
N VAL A 121 5.95 2.27 -11.56
CA VAL A 121 5.80 2.47 -10.11
C VAL A 121 7.00 1.89 -9.35
N ILE A 122 7.70 0.90 -9.92
CA ILE A 122 8.94 0.35 -9.34
C ILE A 122 10.04 1.41 -9.23
N ASP A 123 10.12 2.28 -10.25
CA ASP A 123 11.09 3.37 -10.33
C ASP A 123 10.57 4.65 -9.67
N ALA A 124 9.24 4.86 -9.68
CA ALA A 124 8.57 6.02 -9.12
C ALA A 124 7.36 5.62 -8.24
N PRO A 125 7.57 5.12 -7.01
CA PRO A 125 6.49 4.61 -6.15
C PRO A 125 5.35 5.60 -5.89
N THR A 126 5.63 6.89 -5.87
CA THR A 126 4.64 7.97 -5.68
C THR A 126 3.65 8.09 -6.84
N SER A 127 3.85 7.40 -7.96
CA SER A 127 2.90 7.37 -9.08
C SER A 127 1.91 6.21 -9.00
N ILE A 128 1.84 5.52 -7.85
CA ILE A 128 0.83 4.48 -7.63
C ILE A 128 -0.58 5.07 -7.75
N GLU A 129 -1.49 4.32 -8.37
CA GLU A 129 -2.89 4.69 -8.47
C GLU A 129 -3.69 3.97 -7.38
N VAL A 130 -4.46 4.73 -6.59
CA VAL A 130 -5.36 4.15 -5.59
C VAL A 130 -6.80 4.25 -6.09
N SER A 131 -7.37 3.11 -6.46
CA SER A 131 -8.69 2.99 -7.09
C SER A 131 -9.82 2.82 -6.08
N GLN A 132 -9.56 2.25 -4.90
CA GLN A 132 -10.58 2.04 -3.88
C GLN A 132 -9.95 1.78 -2.51
N PHE A 133 -10.63 2.21 -1.45
CA PHE A 133 -10.34 1.85 -0.06
C PHE A 133 -11.49 0.99 0.43
N LEU A 134 -11.20 -0.24 0.88
CA LEU A 134 -12.25 -1.15 1.31
C LEU A 134 -12.50 -1.01 2.81
N SER A 135 -13.77 -0.99 3.20
CA SER A 135 -14.17 -0.94 4.60
C SER A 135 -13.80 -2.21 5.36
N GLY A 136 -13.46 -2.02 6.64
CA GLY A 136 -13.05 -3.08 7.55
C GLY A 136 -11.53 -3.20 7.72
N THR A 137 -11.14 -4.14 8.57
CA THR A 137 -9.76 -4.39 8.99
C THR A 137 -9.46 -5.86 8.89
N TYR A 138 -8.23 -6.23 8.54
CA TYR A 138 -7.88 -7.61 8.23
C TYR A 138 -6.56 -7.97 8.92
N SER A 139 -6.40 -9.22 9.32
CA SER A 139 -5.11 -9.77 9.72
C SER A 139 -4.16 -9.76 8.51
N PHE A 140 -2.92 -9.36 8.74
CA PHE A 140 -1.88 -9.40 7.71
C PHE A 140 -1.55 -10.84 7.30
N GLU A 141 -1.58 -11.78 8.24
CA GLU A 141 -1.39 -13.21 7.98
C GLU A 141 -2.52 -13.79 7.12
N ALA A 142 -3.78 -13.47 7.44
CA ALA A 142 -4.92 -13.86 6.61
C ALA A 142 -4.79 -13.29 5.18
N PHE A 143 -4.42 -12.01 5.04
CA PHE A 143 -4.14 -11.39 3.75
C PHE A 143 -3.03 -12.13 2.97
N ARG A 144 -1.94 -12.53 3.64
CA ARG A 144 -0.85 -13.29 3.02
C ARG A 144 -1.27 -14.69 2.60
N HIS A 145 -2.09 -15.38 3.39
CA HIS A 145 -2.63 -16.69 3.04
C HIS A 145 -3.51 -16.61 1.79
N THR A 146 -4.39 -15.62 1.72
CA THR A 146 -5.18 -15.36 0.51
C THR A 146 -4.26 -15.07 -0.68
N ALA A 147 -3.25 -14.21 -0.51
CA ALA A 147 -2.32 -13.89 -1.59
C ALA A 147 -1.59 -15.13 -2.12
N LYS A 148 -1.11 -15.99 -1.22
CA LYS A 148 -0.47 -17.25 -1.57
C LYS A 148 -1.44 -18.18 -2.30
N PHE A 149 -2.63 -18.39 -1.75
CA PHE A 149 -3.65 -19.25 -2.35
C PHE A 149 -4.00 -18.81 -3.78
N THR A 150 -4.26 -17.52 -3.98
CA THR A 150 -4.62 -16.98 -5.30
C THR A 150 -3.44 -17.07 -6.27
N LEU A 151 -2.21 -16.83 -5.82
CA LEU A 151 -0.98 -17.00 -6.63
C LEU A 151 -0.75 -18.45 -7.07
N ASP A 152 -1.04 -19.41 -6.20
CA ASP A 152 -0.87 -20.82 -6.47
C ASP A 152 -1.96 -21.33 -7.44
N ARG A 153 -3.19 -20.84 -7.29
CA ARG A 153 -4.34 -21.29 -8.08
C ARG A 153 -4.50 -20.57 -9.43
N HIS A 154 -4.30 -19.26 -9.47
CA HIS A 154 -4.62 -18.41 -10.62
C HIS A 154 -3.38 -17.75 -11.25
N GLY A 155 -2.23 -17.83 -10.59
CA GLY A 155 -0.99 -17.21 -11.07
C GLY A 155 -0.93 -15.70 -10.82
N ALA A 156 0.24 -15.11 -11.07
CA ALA A 156 0.55 -13.73 -10.72
C ALA A 156 -0.30 -12.68 -11.45
N GLU A 157 -0.66 -12.93 -12.71
CA GLU A 157 -1.44 -11.97 -13.52
C GLU A 157 -2.85 -11.79 -12.97
N SER A 158 -3.58 -12.88 -12.74
CA SER A 158 -4.93 -12.87 -12.18
C SER A 158 -4.96 -12.41 -10.71
N THR A 159 -3.89 -12.66 -9.95
CA THR A 159 -3.86 -12.34 -8.51
C THR A 159 -3.62 -10.85 -8.22
N HIS A 160 -2.77 -10.19 -9.01
CA HIS A 160 -2.36 -8.81 -8.75
C HIS A 160 -2.83 -7.81 -9.81
N GLY A 161 -3.35 -8.29 -10.94
CA GLY A 161 -3.65 -7.50 -12.13
C GLY A 161 -2.43 -7.26 -13.02
N GLY A 162 -1.29 -7.89 -12.70
CA GLY A 162 -0.01 -7.66 -13.37
C GLY A 162 0.46 -6.21 -13.37
N PHE A 163 1.50 -5.91 -14.15
CA PHE A 163 1.96 -4.53 -14.42
C PHE A 163 1.26 -3.89 -15.63
N THR A 164 0.43 -4.66 -16.34
CA THR A 164 -0.24 -4.30 -17.59
C THR A 164 -1.75 -4.06 -17.43
N GLY A 165 -2.27 -4.20 -16.21
CA GLY A 165 -3.71 -4.25 -15.95
C GLY A 165 -4.25 -5.65 -16.20
N ALA A 166 -5.32 -6.00 -15.47
CA ALA A 166 -6.04 -7.24 -15.70
C ALA A 166 -6.54 -7.28 -17.16
N VAL A 167 -6.73 -8.49 -17.70
CA VAL A 167 -7.37 -8.66 -19.02
C VAL A 167 -8.72 -7.92 -18.98
N PRO A 168 -9.06 -7.09 -19.99
CA PRO A 168 -10.33 -6.40 -20.01
C PRO A 168 -11.49 -7.38 -19.79
N GLY A 169 -12.25 -7.18 -18.71
CA GLY A 169 -13.36 -8.05 -18.30
C GLY A 169 -13.07 -9.02 -17.15
N GLU A 170 -11.80 -9.24 -16.78
CA GLU A 170 -11.44 -10.02 -15.59
C GLU A 170 -11.04 -9.10 -14.44
N GLU A 171 -11.74 -9.21 -13.31
CA GLU A 171 -11.34 -8.49 -12.10
C GLU A 171 -10.24 -9.25 -11.37
N ALA A 172 -9.03 -8.69 -11.38
CA ALA A 172 -7.93 -9.23 -10.61
C ALA A 172 -7.97 -8.79 -9.14
N GLY A 173 -7.66 -9.71 -8.24
CA GLY A 173 -7.42 -9.42 -6.83
C GLY A 173 -7.29 -10.66 -5.96
N LEU A 174 -7.11 -10.44 -4.67
CA LEU A 174 -6.81 -11.46 -3.67
C LEU A 174 -8.11 -12.02 -3.09
N PHE A 175 -8.99 -11.12 -2.64
CA PHE A 175 -10.32 -11.43 -2.12
C PHE A 175 -11.30 -10.31 -2.44
N LYS A 176 -12.60 -10.61 -2.30
CA LYS A 176 -13.69 -9.63 -2.42
C LYS A 176 -14.06 -9.07 -1.06
N GLY A 177 -14.23 -7.74 -1.00
CA GLY A 177 -14.78 -7.07 0.16
C GLY A 177 -16.30 -7.19 0.27
N PRO A 178 -16.90 -6.65 1.36
CA PRO A 178 -18.36 -6.59 1.51
C PRO A 178 -19.10 -5.84 0.38
N ASP A 179 -18.40 -4.95 -0.33
CA ASP A 179 -18.92 -4.23 -1.50
C ASP A 179 -18.80 -5.03 -2.82
N GLY A 180 -18.37 -6.30 -2.75
CA GLY A 180 -18.17 -7.17 -3.90
C GLY A 180 -16.90 -6.88 -4.71
N SER A 181 -16.16 -5.81 -4.37
CA SER A 181 -14.98 -5.39 -5.12
C SER A 181 -13.75 -6.17 -4.71
N TYR A 182 -12.92 -6.54 -5.69
CA TYR A 182 -11.64 -7.19 -5.43
C TYR A 182 -10.57 -6.23 -4.90
N MET A 183 -9.83 -6.68 -3.90
CA MET A 183 -8.69 -5.96 -3.33
C MET A 183 -7.38 -6.68 -3.65
N ASN A 184 -6.34 -5.93 -4.00
CA ASN A 184 -5.04 -6.49 -4.39
C ASN A 184 -3.88 -6.00 -3.51
N ALA A 185 -4.13 -5.14 -2.54
CA ALA A 185 -3.12 -4.56 -1.66
C ALA A 185 -3.66 -4.36 -0.24
N ALA A 186 -2.74 -4.20 0.70
CA ALA A 186 -3.03 -3.83 2.07
C ALA A 186 -1.92 -2.94 2.63
N LEU A 187 -2.28 -2.05 3.54
CA LEU A 187 -1.36 -1.21 4.30
C LEU A 187 -1.66 -1.35 5.79
N PRO A 188 -0.65 -1.22 6.68
CA PRO A 188 -0.84 -1.40 8.10
C PRO A 188 -1.70 -0.30 8.69
N LEU A 189 -2.42 -0.66 9.75
CA LEU A 189 -3.03 0.29 10.68
C LEU A 189 -2.00 0.71 11.74
N TYR A 190 -2.18 1.89 12.32
CA TYR A 190 -1.40 2.32 13.49
C TYR A 190 -2.00 1.75 14.77
N VAL A 191 -3.31 1.92 14.97
CA VAL A 191 -4.11 1.57 16.17
C VAL A 191 -3.61 2.25 17.44
N ASN A 192 -2.45 1.83 17.96
CA ASN A 192 -1.77 2.36 19.15
C ASN A 192 -0.25 2.12 19.04
N ASP A 193 0.51 2.59 20.02
CA ASP A 193 1.98 2.49 19.99
C ASP A 193 2.46 1.04 20.07
N ASP A 194 1.79 0.20 20.87
CA ASP A 194 2.15 -1.22 21.00
C ASP A 194 1.93 -2.00 19.71
N HIS A 195 0.81 -1.77 19.02
CA HIS A 195 0.57 -2.31 17.69
C HIS A 195 1.62 -1.80 16.69
N PHE A 196 1.94 -0.50 16.73
CA PHE A 196 2.96 0.06 15.85
C PHE A 196 4.36 -0.50 16.10
N THR A 197 4.72 -0.85 17.34
CA THR A 197 6.03 -1.47 17.62
C THR A 197 6.22 -2.79 16.86
N ARG A 198 5.13 -3.53 16.65
CA ARG A 198 5.11 -4.77 15.86
C ARG A 198 5.09 -4.50 14.35
N VAL A 199 4.34 -3.50 13.92
CA VAL A 199 4.24 -3.11 12.51
C VAL A 199 5.58 -2.57 11.99
N ARG A 200 6.26 -1.73 12.78
CA ARG A 200 7.44 -0.96 12.38
C ARG A 200 8.55 -1.78 11.71
N PRO A 201 9.06 -2.90 12.28
CA PRO A 201 10.10 -3.69 11.62
C PRO A 201 9.63 -4.31 10.30
N GLN A 202 8.32 -4.51 10.14
CA GLN A 202 7.71 -5.18 8.99
C GLN A 202 7.25 -4.22 7.87
N ILE A 203 7.29 -2.90 8.10
CA ILE A 203 6.84 -1.91 7.11
C ILE A 203 7.63 -2.03 5.80
N ARG A 204 8.94 -2.16 5.89
CA ARG A 204 9.80 -2.20 4.69
C ARG A 204 9.43 -3.38 3.76
N PRO A 205 9.38 -4.64 4.22
CA PRO A 205 8.97 -5.73 3.33
C PRO A 205 7.51 -5.60 2.88
N LEU A 206 6.62 -5.09 3.73
CA LEU A 206 5.24 -4.82 3.31
C LEU A 206 5.19 -3.83 2.15
N LEU A 207 5.95 -2.71 2.22
CA LEU A 207 6.04 -1.74 1.13
C LEU A 207 6.75 -2.31 -0.10
N GLY A 208 7.77 -3.15 0.09
CA GLY A 208 8.39 -3.90 -1.00
C GLY A 208 7.33 -4.66 -1.79
N TYR A 209 6.54 -5.48 -1.11
CA TYR A 209 5.45 -6.23 -1.74
C TYR A 209 4.37 -5.31 -2.33
N PHE A 210 3.97 -4.26 -1.61
CA PHE A 210 2.94 -3.31 -2.04
C PHE A 210 3.30 -2.61 -3.37
N PHE A 211 4.57 -2.27 -3.61
CA PHE A 211 4.96 -1.58 -4.84
C PHE A 211 5.54 -2.50 -5.93
N THR A 212 6.13 -3.63 -5.56
CA THR A 212 6.93 -4.46 -6.48
C THR A 212 6.48 -5.91 -6.57
N LEU A 213 5.51 -6.33 -5.76
CA LEU A 213 5.07 -7.73 -5.61
C LEU A 213 6.12 -8.68 -5.01
N ASP A 214 7.23 -8.13 -4.53
CA ASP A 214 8.28 -8.88 -3.82
C ASP A 214 8.60 -8.18 -2.50
N PRO A 215 8.48 -8.86 -1.35
CA PRO A 215 8.85 -8.30 -0.05
C PRO A 215 10.28 -7.74 0.01
N LEU A 216 11.23 -8.32 -0.75
CA LEU A 216 12.62 -7.86 -0.79
C LEU A 216 12.85 -6.71 -1.77
N GLY A 217 11.81 -6.26 -2.48
CA GLY A 217 11.86 -5.16 -3.44
C GLY A 217 11.83 -3.75 -2.82
N TYR A 218 12.04 -3.65 -1.51
CA TYR A 218 11.94 -2.39 -0.78
C TYR A 218 12.99 -1.36 -1.24
N LYS A 219 12.56 -0.08 -1.31
CA LYS A 219 13.42 1.09 -1.51
C LYS A 219 12.82 2.28 -0.74
N GLY A 220 13.66 3.16 -0.18
CA GLY A 220 13.21 4.32 0.61
C GLY A 220 12.18 5.23 -0.08
N ASP A 221 12.20 5.40 -1.41
CA ASP A 221 11.18 6.14 -2.18
C ASP A 221 9.74 5.66 -1.86
N GLN A 222 9.57 4.40 -1.48
CA GLN A 222 8.27 3.80 -1.18
C GLN A 222 7.67 4.32 0.13
N LEU A 223 8.48 4.82 1.08
CA LEU A 223 7.95 5.51 2.26
C LEU A 223 7.24 6.81 1.86
N LEU A 224 7.78 7.52 0.86
CA LEU A 224 7.18 8.77 0.39
C LEU A 224 5.82 8.53 -0.27
N ALA A 225 5.63 7.35 -0.86
CA ALA A 225 4.37 6.97 -1.47
C ALA A 225 3.23 6.71 -0.45
N LEU A 226 3.53 6.49 0.82
CA LEU A 226 2.50 6.49 1.88
C LEU A 226 1.79 7.85 1.97
N TYR A 227 2.55 8.95 1.83
CA TYR A 227 1.96 10.29 1.78
C TYR A 227 1.12 10.50 0.52
N THR A 228 1.45 9.83 -0.59
CA THR A 228 0.56 9.80 -1.77
C THR A 228 -0.78 9.15 -1.44
N VAL A 229 -0.77 8.01 -0.74
CA VAL A 229 -2.00 7.31 -0.33
C VAL A 229 -2.83 8.18 0.62
N LEU A 230 -2.19 8.85 1.58
CA LEU A 230 -2.87 9.80 2.47
C LEU A 230 -3.47 10.98 1.69
N GLY A 231 -2.72 11.54 0.74
CA GLY A 231 -3.22 12.57 -0.17
C GLY A 231 -4.46 12.11 -0.96
N HIS A 232 -4.47 10.86 -1.44
CA HIS A 232 -5.63 10.26 -2.09
C HIS A 232 -6.84 10.16 -1.16
N MET A 233 -6.65 9.73 0.09
CA MET A 233 -7.73 9.66 1.08
C MET A 233 -8.40 11.04 1.27
N HIS A 234 -7.61 12.10 1.46
CA HIS A 234 -8.13 13.46 1.61
C HIS A 234 -8.79 14.00 0.34
N ALA A 235 -8.19 13.77 -0.83
CA ALA A 235 -8.76 14.19 -2.11
C ALA A 235 -10.12 13.53 -2.36
N ARG A 236 -10.24 12.23 -2.10
CA ARG A 236 -11.51 11.50 -2.26
C ARG A 236 -12.58 11.97 -1.31
N ARG A 237 -12.22 12.31 -0.07
CA ARG A 237 -13.15 12.91 0.90
C ARG A 237 -13.64 14.28 0.44
N ALA A 238 -12.75 15.12 -0.07
CA ALA A 238 -13.08 16.46 -0.54
C ALA A 238 -13.97 16.44 -1.79
N ALA A 239 -13.76 15.48 -2.70
CA ALA A 239 -14.52 15.34 -3.94
C ALA A 239 -15.97 14.84 -3.75
N GLY A 240 -16.47 14.80 -2.51
CA GLY A 240 -16.67 13.52 -1.85
C GLY A 240 -17.28 12.38 -2.69
N GLY A 241 -16.44 11.37 -2.95
CA GLY A 241 -16.85 10.14 -3.59
C GLY A 241 -17.31 9.07 -2.60
N ASP A 242 -16.95 7.82 -2.91
CA ASP A 242 -17.22 6.58 -2.19
C ASP A 242 -16.60 6.50 -0.79
N PHE A 243 -15.47 7.19 -0.58
CA PHE A 243 -14.71 7.16 0.67
C PHE A 243 -15.20 8.22 1.67
N ARG A 244 -16.30 7.93 2.39
CA ARG A 244 -16.96 8.81 3.37
C ARG A 244 -17.47 8.05 4.61
N GLY A 245 -17.87 8.80 5.64
CA GLY A 245 -18.50 8.28 6.85
C GLY A 245 -17.50 7.97 7.98
N ALA A 246 -18.03 7.49 9.11
CA ALA A 246 -17.25 7.31 10.34
C ALA A 246 -16.02 6.40 10.15
N TRP A 247 -16.14 5.35 9.33
CA TRP A 247 -15.00 4.46 9.03
C TRP A 247 -13.91 5.16 8.22
N ALA A 248 -14.28 5.92 7.18
CA ALA A 248 -13.30 6.69 6.41
C ALA A 248 -12.62 7.74 7.30
N ASP A 249 -13.37 8.38 8.19
CA ASP A 249 -12.87 9.37 9.14
C ASP A 249 -11.84 8.77 10.09
N TRP A 250 -12.19 7.64 10.70
CA TRP A 250 -11.31 6.87 11.55
C TRP A 250 -10.06 6.42 10.80
N LEU A 251 -10.19 5.85 9.59
CA LEU A 251 -9.06 5.35 8.81
C LEU A 251 -8.09 6.49 8.43
N VAL A 252 -8.61 7.66 8.02
CA VAL A 252 -7.76 8.82 7.73
C VAL A 252 -6.98 9.25 8.97
N ALA A 253 -7.63 9.31 10.13
CA ALA A 253 -6.97 9.66 11.38
C ALA A 253 -5.89 8.63 11.76
N ASP A 254 -6.21 7.34 11.65
CA ASP A 254 -5.28 6.25 11.95
C ASP A 254 -4.07 6.23 11.00
N PHE A 255 -4.30 6.31 9.70
CA PHE A 255 -3.25 6.32 8.69
C PHE A 255 -2.39 7.60 8.76
N SER A 256 -2.96 8.71 9.24
CA SER A 256 -2.20 9.92 9.56
C SER A 256 -1.22 9.69 10.72
N ARG A 257 -1.63 8.95 11.77
CA ARG A 257 -0.71 8.57 12.88
C ARG A 257 0.44 7.71 12.36
N LEU A 258 0.17 6.74 11.48
CA LEU A 258 1.20 5.94 10.82
C LEU A 258 2.18 6.82 10.03
N CYS A 259 1.67 7.70 9.16
CA CYS A 259 2.50 8.59 8.34
C CYS A 259 3.35 9.55 9.21
N ARG A 260 2.82 9.99 10.35
CA ARG A 260 3.55 10.81 11.33
C ARG A 260 4.68 10.01 11.99
N ALA A 261 4.40 8.79 12.45
CA ALA A 261 5.39 7.92 13.08
C ALA A 261 6.55 7.56 12.14
N LEU A 262 6.30 7.51 10.83
CA LEU A 262 7.31 7.22 9.79
C LEU A 262 8.00 8.45 9.20
N ARG A 263 7.58 9.66 9.61
CA ARG A 263 8.11 10.92 9.06
C ARG A 263 9.60 11.06 9.25
N GLY A 264 10.14 10.65 10.40
CA GLY A 264 11.58 10.69 10.66
C GLY A 264 12.37 9.85 9.65
N GLU A 265 11.89 8.65 9.36
CA GLU A 265 12.54 7.74 8.40
C GLU A 265 12.44 8.27 6.96
N ALA A 266 11.28 8.82 6.58
CA ALA A 266 11.10 9.44 5.27
C ALA A 266 11.97 10.70 5.08
N ALA A 267 12.07 11.55 6.11
CA ALA A 267 12.91 12.75 6.09
C ALA A 267 14.40 12.40 6.04
N ALA A 268 14.85 11.40 6.82
CA ALA A 268 16.22 10.90 6.75
C ALA A 268 16.55 10.35 5.36
N TYR A 269 15.59 9.68 4.73
CA TYR A 269 15.75 9.19 3.37
C TYR A 269 15.90 10.33 2.35
N LEU A 270 15.07 11.37 2.41
CA LEU A 270 15.19 12.57 1.56
C LEU A 270 16.55 13.25 1.75
N ALA A 271 16.99 13.40 3.02
CA ALA A 271 18.27 14.02 3.36
C ALA A 271 19.48 13.25 2.82
N SER A 272 19.36 11.94 2.63
CA SER A 272 20.43 11.12 2.03
C SER A 272 20.68 11.43 0.55
N GLY A 273 19.77 12.12 -0.13
CA GLY A 273 19.85 12.39 -1.57
C GLY A 273 19.64 11.16 -2.44
N ALA A 274 19.25 10.01 -1.86
CA ALA A 274 18.94 8.79 -2.61
C ALA A 274 17.56 8.82 -3.30
N TYR A 275 16.72 9.80 -2.93
CA TYR A 275 15.43 10.02 -3.58
C TYR A 275 15.64 10.40 -5.05
N THR A 276 14.85 9.78 -5.93
CA THR A 276 14.97 10.01 -7.38
C THR A 276 14.41 11.36 -7.80
N GLY A 277 13.44 11.91 -7.07
CA GLY A 277 13.14 13.33 -7.13
C GLY A 277 14.27 14.11 -6.47
N GLN A 278 14.69 15.27 -7.01
CA GLN A 278 15.83 15.99 -6.43
C GLN A 278 15.47 16.73 -5.12
N ALA A 279 14.36 16.36 -4.47
CA ALA A 279 13.96 16.97 -3.22
C ALA A 279 14.90 16.50 -2.10
N ARG A 280 15.58 17.44 -1.44
CA ARG A 280 16.63 17.13 -0.45
C ARG A 280 16.19 17.41 0.98
N ARG A 281 15.15 18.23 1.15
CA ARG A 281 14.62 18.67 2.44
C ARG A 281 13.11 18.45 2.46
N ASP A 282 12.38 19.39 3.05
CA ASP A 282 10.93 19.42 3.04
C ASP A 282 10.41 19.63 1.60
N PRO A 283 9.74 18.61 1.00
CA PRO A 283 9.25 18.67 -0.36
C PRO A 283 8.26 19.84 -0.58
N VAL A 284 7.50 20.21 0.45
CA VAL A 284 6.50 21.30 0.36
C VAL A 284 7.21 22.64 0.28
N HIS A 285 8.18 22.86 1.17
CA HIS A 285 8.98 24.07 1.16
C HIS A 285 9.71 24.26 -0.18
N GLU A 286 10.35 23.21 -0.70
CA GLU A 286 11.05 23.28 -1.98
C GLU A 286 10.09 23.57 -3.15
N PHE A 287 8.91 22.94 -3.18
CA PHE A 287 7.88 23.19 -4.19
C PHE A 287 7.43 24.66 -4.26
N VAL A 288 7.28 25.30 -3.08
CA VAL A 288 6.88 26.71 -2.98
C VAL A 288 8.03 27.62 -3.40
N LEU A 289 9.27 27.32 -2.97
CA LEU A 289 10.45 28.18 -3.09
C LEU A 289 10.77 28.60 -4.53
N ALA A 290 10.64 27.70 -5.52
CA ALA A 290 10.94 28.05 -6.91
C ALA A 290 10.17 27.21 -7.95
N PRO A 291 9.80 27.78 -9.11
CA PRO A 291 9.11 27.05 -10.18
C PRO A 291 9.82 25.78 -10.67
N ARG A 292 11.15 25.75 -10.62
CA ARG A 292 11.94 24.57 -11.02
C ARG A 292 11.59 23.30 -10.23
N TRP A 293 11.13 23.44 -8.99
CA TRP A 293 10.74 22.32 -8.11
C TRP A 293 9.32 21.80 -8.41
N ARG A 294 8.57 22.50 -9.24
CA ARG A 294 7.21 22.13 -9.66
C ARG A 294 7.21 21.26 -10.92
N LEU A 295 8.38 21.06 -11.53
CA LEU A 295 8.52 20.19 -12.68
C LEU A 295 8.21 18.74 -12.28
N LYS A 296 7.58 17.98 -13.17
CA LYS A 296 7.21 16.56 -12.96
C LYS A 296 8.41 15.68 -12.58
N ALA A 297 9.61 16.04 -13.01
CA ALA A 297 10.84 15.34 -12.64
C ALA A 297 11.21 15.50 -11.15
N GLN A 298 10.80 16.61 -10.52
CA GLN A 298 11.11 16.93 -9.13
C GLN A 298 9.98 16.53 -8.18
N THR A 299 8.76 16.89 -8.57
CA THR A 299 7.53 16.57 -7.84
C THR A 299 6.67 15.69 -8.73
N PRO A 300 6.90 14.37 -8.75
CA PRO A 300 6.19 13.46 -9.64
C PRO A 300 4.70 13.37 -9.34
N ASN A 301 4.30 13.59 -8.08
CA ASN A 301 2.90 13.55 -7.65
C ASN A 301 2.60 14.63 -6.60
N LEU A 302 1.62 15.49 -6.88
CA LEU A 302 1.17 16.54 -5.98
C LEU A 302 0.49 15.97 -4.72
N LEU A 303 -0.16 14.80 -4.82
CA LEU A 303 -0.79 14.15 -3.66
C LEU A 303 0.23 13.77 -2.59
N THR A 304 1.47 13.49 -2.97
CA THR A 304 2.58 13.32 -2.02
C THR A 304 2.81 14.58 -1.20
N LEU A 305 2.78 15.76 -1.83
CA LEU A 305 2.92 17.04 -1.13
C LEU A 305 1.74 17.31 -0.19
N VAL A 306 0.52 16.94 -0.62
CA VAL A 306 -0.69 17.05 0.22
C VAL A 306 -0.54 16.24 1.49
N GLY A 307 -0.29 14.93 1.34
CA GLY A 307 -0.13 14.04 2.48
C GLY A 307 1.03 14.49 3.35
N TRP A 308 2.16 14.91 2.77
CA TRP A 308 3.31 15.40 3.52
C TRP A 308 2.97 16.65 4.34
N LYS A 309 2.36 17.67 3.72
CA LYS A 309 1.98 18.92 4.41
C LYS A 309 1.05 18.66 5.59
N LEU A 310 0.03 17.83 5.40
CA LEU A 310 -0.92 17.48 6.46
C LEU A 310 -0.20 16.90 7.70
N MET A 311 0.90 16.17 7.49
CA MET A 311 1.71 15.60 8.58
C MET A 311 2.67 16.59 9.23
N VAL A 312 3.05 17.66 8.52
CA VAL A 312 3.88 18.74 9.07
C VAL A 312 3.03 19.66 9.94
N ASP A 313 1.90 20.13 9.42
CA ASP A 313 1.04 21.10 10.09
C ASP A 313 0.37 20.51 11.35
N GLY A 314 0.00 19.22 11.28
CA GLY A 314 -0.63 18.51 12.41
C GLY A 314 0.32 18.20 13.57
N ALA A 315 1.62 18.50 13.49
CA ALA A 315 2.57 18.33 14.59
C ALA A 315 2.61 19.54 15.54
N GLY A 316 2.02 20.68 15.17
CA GLY A 316 2.01 21.91 15.98
C GLY A 316 0.73 22.13 16.80
N GLY A 317 -0.35 21.40 16.51
CA GLY A 317 -1.57 21.40 17.31
C GLY A 317 -1.45 20.38 18.43
N GLY A 318 -1.27 20.85 19.67
CA GLY A 318 -1.00 19.99 20.83
C GLY A 318 -2.00 18.84 21.00
N ASP A 319 -1.48 17.71 21.48
CA ASP A 319 -2.19 16.49 21.90
C ASP A 319 -3.25 16.80 22.98
N GLY A 320 -4.37 17.41 22.59
CA GLY A 320 -5.63 17.30 23.30
C GLY A 320 -6.18 15.89 23.10
N GLY A 321 -5.52 14.92 23.73
CA GLY A 321 -5.73 13.49 23.56
C GLY A 321 -7.12 13.06 24.00
N GLY A 322 -7.98 12.83 23.02
CA GLY A 322 -9.09 11.90 23.11
C GLY A 322 -9.08 11.10 21.83
N ALA A 323 -8.61 9.85 21.87
CA ALA A 323 -8.88 8.93 20.78
C ALA A 323 -10.39 8.94 20.57
N PRO A 324 -10.91 9.20 19.35
CA PRO A 324 -12.33 9.12 19.12
C PRO A 324 -12.75 7.68 19.43
N SER A 325 -13.45 7.48 20.56
CA SER A 325 -14.04 6.21 20.95
C SER A 325 -15.20 5.92 20.01
N VAL A 326 -14.89 5.53 18.78
CA VAL A 326 -15.88 5.05 17.81
C VAL A 326 -16.08 3.58 18.13
N LEU A 327 -16.98 3.30 19.07
CA LEU A 327 -17.62 1.99 19.18
C LEU A 327 -18.35 1.76 17.86
N PHE A 328 -17.76 0.99 16.95
CA PHE A 328 -18.49 0.44 15.83
C PHE A 328 -19.44 -0.61 16.41
N ALA A 329 -20.74 -0.39 16.29
CA ALA A 329 -21.68 -1.50 16.47
C ALA A 329 -21.64 -2.32 15.17
N PRO A 330 -21.37 -3.63 15.20
CA PRO A 330 -21.47 -4.45 14.01
C PRO A 330 -22.90 -4.35 13.47
N ARG A 331 -23.04 -4.00 12.18
CA ARG A 331 -24.30 -4.22 11.48
C ARG A 331 -24.54 -5.73 11.47
N SER A 332 -25.54 -6.17 12.24
CA SER A 332 -26.06 -7.54 12.19
C SER A 332 -26.26 -7.96 10.74
N ALA A 333 -25.77 -9.15 10.38
CA ALA A 333 -26.02 -9.76 9.09
C ALA A 333 -27.53 -9.73 8.75
N PRO A 334 -27.93 -9.43 7.50
CA PRO A 334 -29.32 -9.53 7.11
C PRO A 334 -29.80 -10.97 7.32
N ALA A 335 -30.97 -11.12 7.95
CA ALA A 335 -31.66 -12.40 8.10
C ALA A 335 -31.92 -13.02 6.70
N PRO A 336 -31.99 -14.37 6.60
CA PRO A 336 -32.31 -15.01 5.32
C PRO A 336 -33.73 -14.63 4.91
N GLU A 337 -33.86 -13.89 3.81
CA GLU A 337 -35.15 -13.65 3.15
C GLU A 337 -35.62 -14.95 2.48
N GLU A 338 -36.89 -15.27 2.70
CA GLU A 338 -37.60 -16.43 2.19
C GLU A 338 -37.65 -16.44 0.65
N GLU A 339 -37.50 -17.64 0.07
CA GLU A 339 -37.68 -17.92 -1.36
C GLU A 339 -39.11 -17.57 -1.82
N GLY A 340 -39.20 -16.61 -2.74
CA GLY A 340 -40.43 -16.24 -3.47
C GLY A 340 -40.20 -16.25 -4.98
N ALA A 341 -41.10 -16.94 -5.69
CA ALA A 341 -40.98 -17.39 -7.07
C ALA A 341 -40.95 -16.30 -8.18
N ALA A 342 -40.17 -16.63 -9.21
CA ALA A 342 -40.31 -16.39 -10.66
C ALA A 342 -40.90 -15.05 -11.17
N ALA A 343 -40.09 -14.31 -11.93
CA ALA A 343 -40.55 -13.49 -13.04
C ALA A 343 -39.48 -13.46 -14.15
N ASP A 344 -39.86 -13.95 -15.33
CA ASP A 344 -39.13 -13.82 -16.59
C ASP A 344 -38.91 -12.34 -16.92
N GLY A 345 -37.65 -11.94 -17.08
CA GLY A 345 -37.24 -10.59 -17.43
C GLY A 345 -36.03 -10.61 -18.36
N ILE A 346 -36.27 -10.19 -19.60
CA ILE A 346 -35.31 -10.11 -20.71
C ILE A 346 -34.01 -9.40 -20.28
N LEU A 347 -32.88 -10.10 -20.44
CA LEU A 347 -31.53 -9.55 -20.28
C LEU A 347 -31.29 -8.49 -21.36
N VAL A 348 -31.18 -7.22 -20.96
CA VAL A 348 -30.52 -6.17 -21.74
C VAL A 348 -29.16 -5.96 -21.12
N ASP A 349 -28.10 -6.15 -21.92
CA ASP A 349 -26.72 -5.94 -21.50
C ASP A 349 -26.52 -4.53 -20.91
N PRO A 350 -25.85 -4.39 -19.75
CA PRO A 350 -25.50 -3.07 -19.24
C PRO A 350 -24.42 -2.45 -20.15
N PRO A 351 -24.54 -1.16 -20.53
CA PRO A 351 -23.51 -0.51 -21.30
C PRO A 351 -22.25 -0.38 -20.44
N SER A 352 -21.13 -0.84 -20.98
CA SER A 352 -19.79 -0.60 -20.46
C SER A 352 -19.59 0.90 -20.18
N VAL A 353 -19.62 1.27 -18.91
CA VAL A 353 -19.39 2.65 -18.46
C VAL A 353 -17.91 2.98 -18.64
N LEU A 354 -17.60 3.61 -19.76
CA LEU A 354 -16.41 4.44 -19.90
C LEU A 354 -16.51 5.54 -18.84
N LEU A 355 -15.64 5.52 -17.83
CA LEU A 355 -15.43 6.65 -16.91
C LEU A 355 -15.10 7.89 -17.76
N GLY A 356 -16.12 8.73 -17.98
CA GLY A 356 -16.09 9.80 -18.95
C GLY A 356 -15.14 10.94 -18.59
N GLY A 357 -14.75 11.73 -19.60
CA GLY A 357 -13.86 12.89 -19.47
C GLY A 357 -14.30 13.94 -18.45
N ALA A 358 -15.55 13.90 -17.97
CA ALA A 358 -16.03 14.75 -16.87
C ALA A 358 -15.32 14.46 -15.53
N ALA A 359 -15.04 13.19 -15.21
CA ALA A 359 -14.32 12.83 -13.97
C ALA A 359 -12.86 13.30 -14.02
N GLN A 360 -12.21 13.15 -15.18
CA GLN A 360 -10.84 13.62 -15.42
C GLN A 360 -10.74 15.16 -15.41
N GLU A 361 -11.72 15.87 -15.99
CA GLU A 361 -11.77 17.33 -16.00
C GLU A 361 -12.08 17.88 -14.60
N HIS A 362 -12.93 17.22 -13.82
CA HIS A 362 -13.18 17.58 -12.42
C HIS A 362 -11.93 17.40 -11.55
N GLU A 363 -11.22 16.27 -11.71
CA GLU A 363 -9.94 16.05 -11.02
C GLU A 363 -8.90 17.11 -11.41
N ARG A 364 -8.83 17.48 -12.69
CA ARG A 364 -7.95 18.54 -13.18
C ARG A 364 -8.27 19.89 -12.53
N ARG A 365 -9.55 20.29 -12.48
CA ARG A 365 -9.99 21.53 -11.84
C ARG A 365 -9.71 21.54 -10.35
N TRP A 366 -9.93 20.41 -9.67
CA TRP A 366 -9.61 20.28 -8.25
C TRP A 366 -8.10 20.40 -8.00
N ARG A 367 -7.25 19.76 -8.80
CA ARG A 367 -5.78 19.91 -8.69
C ARG A 367 -5.34 21.36 -8.88
N VAL A 368 -5.94 22.09 -9.83
CA VAL A 368 -5.66 23.52 -10.03
C VAL A 368 -6.11 24.34 -8.82
N ALA A 369 -7.37 24.22 -8.41
CA ALA A 369 -7.91 24.97 -7.27
C ALA A 369 -7.18 24.66 -5.96
N PHE A 370 -6.77 23.41 -5.74
CA PHE A 370 -6.01 23.00 -4.57
C PHE A 370 -4.57 23.51 -4.60
N VAL A 371 -3.89 23.49 -5.76
CA VAL A 371 -2.58 24.14 -5.93
C VAL A 371 -2.71 25.65 -5.74
N GLU A 372 -3.77 26.27 -6.25
CA GLU A 372 -4.06 27.69 -6.07
C GLU A 372 -4.34 28.04 -4.61
N GLU A 373 -5.06 27.21 -3.86
CA GLU A 373 -5.33 27.43 -2.44
C GLU A 373 -4.09 27.17 -1.58
N LEU A 374 -3.32 26.12 -1.87
CA LEU A 374 -1.98 25.91 -1.28
C LEU A 374 -1.08 27.12 -1.53
N TRP A 375 -1.10 27.62 -2.77
CA TRP A 375 -0.31 28.78 -3.17
C TRP A 375 -0.80 30.06 -2.49
N ARG A 376 -2.12 30.29 -2.44
CA ARG A 376 -2.74 31.44 -1.77
C ARG A 376 -2.34 31.45 -0.31
N ARG A 377 -2.45 30.33 0.40
CA ARG A 377 -2.07 30.23 1.83
C ARG A 377 -0.56 30.41 2.04
N ALA A 378 0.27 29.73 1.25
CA ALA A 378 1.73 29.82 1.38
C ALA A 378 2.26 31.22 1.03
N VAL A 379 1.69 31.88 0.01
CA VAL A 379 2.01 33.27 -0.34
C VAL A 379 1.56 34.23 0.75
N HIS A 380 0.37 34.03 1.33
CA HIS A 380 -0.12 34.91 2.39
C HIS A 380 0.75 34.84 3.65
N GLU A 381 1.22 33.63 4.01
CA GLU A 381 2.11 33.42 5.15
C GLU A 381 3.54 33.95 4.89
N HIS A 382 4.08 33.81 3.68
CA HIS A 382 5.46 34.25 3.38
C HIS A 382 5.58 35.73 3.03
N TYR A 383 4.57 36.34 2.43
CA TYR A 383 4.69 37.71 1.94
C TYR A 383 4.08 38.77 2.84
N LYS A 384 3.44 38.40 3.98
CA LYS A 384 2.70 39.34 4.85
C LYS A 384 2.06 40.47 4.04
N LEU A 385 1.33 40.11 2.98
CA LEU A 385 0.66 41.12 2.17
C LEU A 385 -0.30 41.85 3.09
N PRO A 386 -0.17 43.19 3.23
CA PRO A 386 -1.09 43.96 4.04
C PRO A 386 -2.52 43.69 3.53
N GLN A 387 -3.42 43.41 4.46
CA GLN A 387 -4.83 43.15 4.18
C GLN A 387 -5.49 44.36 3.50
#